data_AF-A0A661SP51-F1
#
_entry.id   AF-A0A661SP51-F1
#
_cell.length_a   1.000
_cell.length_b   1.000
_cell.length_c   1.000
_cell.angle_alpha   90.00
_cell.angle_beta   90.00
_cell.angle_gamma   90.00
#
_symmetry.space_group_name_H-M   'P 1'
#
loop_
_entity.id
_entity.type
_entity.pdbx_description
1 polymer ?
#
loop_
_entity_poly.entity_id
_entity_poly.type
_entity_poly.pdbx_seq_one_letter_code
_entity_poly.pdbx_strand_id
1 'polypeptide(L)'
;MDIKTQDMSFEEIQRTIWKLRIEGDLDRAVELCTEASENNRENYFFPKITGDLYAQKEAFDLASDYYISFLTKIRKNHKLFNDFAKRYHWLRRIWPQEKISEFAYRLSDEFQKGNISTYI
;
A
#
# COMPACT_ATOMS: atom_id res chain seq x y z
N MET A 1 -15.71 8.18 22.96
CA MET A 1 -16.31 6.82 23.02
C MET A 1 -15.32 5.92 22.30
N ASP A 2 -14.55 5.13 23.05
CA ASP A 2 -13.54 4.23 22.46
C ASP A 2 -14.25 2.99 21.92
N ILE A 3 -14.64 3.07 20.65
CA ILE A 3 -15.14 1.92 19.90
C ILE A 3 -13.91 1.12 19.49
N LYS A 4 -13.76 -0.07 20.06
CA LYS A 4 -12.63 -0.97 19.73
C LYS A 4 -12.95 -1.73 18.44
N THR A 5 -11.97 -1.91 17.55
CA THR A 5 -12.17 -2.61 16.26
C THR A 5 -12.72 -4.03 16.37
N GLN A 6 -12.54 -4.69 17.52
CA GLN A 6 -13.00 -6.04 17.83
C GLN A 6 -14.53 -6.22 17.75
N ASP A 7 -15.30 -5.13 17.85
CA ASP A 7 -16.77 -5.17 17.80
C ASP A 7 -17.32 -4.74 16.42
N MET A 8 -16.45 -4.46 15.45
CA MET A 8 -16.82 -3.97 14.12
C MET A 8 -16.60 -5.03 13.03
N SER A 9 -17.50 -5.06 12.05
CA SER A 9 -17.30 -5.85 10.83
C SER A 9 -16.16 -5.26 9.98
N PHE A 10 -15.58 -6.07 9.09
CA PHE A 10 -14.55 -5.59 8.16
C PHE A 10 -15.08 -4.43 7.30
N GLU A 11 -16.31 -4.52 6.81
CA GLU A 11 -16.96 -3.46 6.02
C GLU A 11 -17.18 -2.18 6.83
N GLU A 12 -17.53 -2.30 8.12
CA GLU A 12 -17.70 -1.15 9.02
C GLU A 12 -16.37 -0.44 9.27
N ILE A 13 -15.30 -1.21 9.47
CA ILE A 13 -13.93 -0.68 9.60
C ILE A 13 -13.56 0.07 8.32
N GLN A 14 -13.77 -0.53 7.14
CA GLN A 14 -13.47 0.10 5.86
C GLN A 14 -14.22 1.42 5.66
N ARG A 15 -15.54 1.45 5.95
CA ARG A 15 -16.34 2.67 5.86
C ARG A 15 -15.85 3.75 6.82
N THR A 16 -15.50 3.36 8.03
CA THR A 16 -15.04 4.31 9.07
C THR A 16 -13.68 4.90 8.68
N ILE A 17 -12.74 4.10 8.20
CA ILE A 17 -11.47 4.59 7.67
C ILE A 17 -11.71 5.58 6.52
N TRP A 18 -12.62 5.26 5.59
CA TRP A 18 -12.91 6.14 4.46
C TRP A 18 -13.50 7.47 4.91
N LYS A 19 -14.42 7.43 5.89
CA LYS A 19 -15.01 8.64 6.48
C LYS A 19 -13.93 9.53 7.10
N LEU A 20 -13.08 8.97 7.96
CA LEU A 20 -11.98 9.70 8.62
C LEU A 20 -11.02 10.33 7.58
N ARG A 21 -10.76 9.64 6.47
CA ARG A 21 -9.97 10.17 5.34
C ARG A 21 -10.60 11.37 4.66
N ILE A 22 -11.91 11.36 4.41
CA ILE A 22 -12.62 12.53 3.86
C ILE A 22 -12.55 13.70 4.84
N GLU A 23 -12.76 13.42 6.12
CA GLU A 23 -12.81 14.42 7.18
C GLU A 23 -11.42 14.99 7.53
N GLY A 24 -10.35 14.40 6.99
CA GLY A 24 -8.96 14.82 7.22
C GLY A 24 -8.38 14.34 8.56
N ASP A 25 -9.11 13.50 9.29
CA ASP A 25 -8.64 12.89 10.54
C ASP A 25 -7.76 11.66 10.25
N LEU A 26 -6.58 11.94 9.67
CA LEU A 26 -5.66 10.91 9.20
C LEU A 26 -5.02 10.15 10.37
N ASP A 27 -4.86 10.78 11.54
CA ASP A 27 -4.32 10.14 12.74
C ASP A 27 -5.26 9.05 13.25
N ARG A 28 -6.54 9.38 13.41
CA ARG A 28 -7.55 8.39 13.83
C ARG A 28 -7.71 7.28 12.80
N ALA A 29 -7.59 7.60 11.51
CA ALA A 29 -7.63 6.59 10.46
C ALA A 29 -6.45 5.60 10.55
N VAL A 30 -5.25 6.08 10.90
CA VAL A 30 -4.06 5.25 11.13
C VAL A 30 -4.22 4.38 12.38
N GLU A 31 -4.70 4.94 13.49
CA GLU A 31 -5.01 4.18 14.71
C GLU A 31 -5.96 3.01 14.40
N LEU A 32 -7.05 3.30 13.68
CA LEU A 32 -8.05 2.30 13.32
C LEU A 32 -7.48 1.20 12.39
N CYS A 33 -6.62 1.57 11.43
CA CYS A 33 -5.93 0.57 10.60
C CYS A 33 -4.99 -0.31 11.42
N THR A 34 -4.31 0.28 12.41
CA THR A 34 -3.36 -0.43 13.27
C THR A 34 -4.10 -1.47 14.11
N GLU A 35 -5.14 -1.07 14.84
CA GLU A 35 -5.98 -1.98 15.64
C GLU A 35 -6.62 -3.09 14.78
N ALA A 36 -7.11 -2.74 13.59
CA ALA A 36 -7.73 -3.73 12.70
C ALA A 36 -6.71 -4.73 12.13
N SER A 37 -5.47 -4.29 11.90
CA SER A 37 -4.38 -5.15 11.41
C SER A 37 -3.90 -6.17 12.43
N GLU A 38 -3.95 -5.84 13.73
CA GLU A 38 -3.58 -6.76 14.81
C GLU A 38 -4.49 -7.99 14.84
N ASN A 39 -5.78 -7.77 14.52
CA ASN A 39 -6.82 -8.80 14.45
C ASN A 39 -6.85 -9.53 13.09
N ASN A 40 -6.22 -8.97 12.06
CA ASN A 40 -6.26 -9.49 10.68
C ASN A 40 -4.85 -9.50 10.05
N ARG A 41 -3.90 -10.16 10.72
CA ARG A 41 -2.47 -10.03 10.38
C ARG A 41 -2.09 -10.43 8.95
N GLU A 42 -2.82 -11.35 8.33
CA GLU A 42 -2.57 -11.79 6.96
C GLU A 42 -3.24 -10.90 5.90
N ASN A 43 -4.07 -9.95 6.31
CA ASN A 43 -4.81 -9.10 5.40
C ASN A 43 -3.91 -7.98 4.83
N TYR A 44 -3.81 -7.91 3.50
CA TYR A 44 -3.02 -6.91 2.79
C TYR A 44 -3.69 -5.52 2.75
N PHE A 45 -4.99 -5.42 3.02
CA PHE A 45 -5.76 -4.18 2.93
C PHE A 45 -5.26 -3.11 3.90
N PHE A 46 -5.10 -3.45 5.18
CA PHE A 46 -4.70 -2.50 6.21
C PHE A 46 -3.32 -1.87 5.97
N PRO A 47 -2.26 -2.63 5.63
CA PRO A 47 -0.98 -1.99 5.32
C PRO A 47 -1.05 -1.15 4.04
N LYS A 48 -1.85 -1.53 3.03
CA LYS A 48 -2.05 -0.68 1.85
C LYS A 48 -2.63 0.68 2.25
N ILE A 49 -3.74 0.68 2.99
CA ILE A 49 -4.43 1.90 3.37
C ILE A 49 -3.59 2.74 4.33
N THR A 50 -2.85 2.12 5.25
CA THR A 50 -1.94 2.84 6.16
C THR A 50 -0.82 3.54 5.39
N GLY A 51 -0.27 2.90 4.36
CA GLY A 51 0.69 3.54 3.45
C GLY A 51 0.09 4.77 2.74
N ASP A 52 -1.14 4.63 2.22
CA ASP A 52 -1.85 5.75 1.57
C ASP A 52 -2.12 6.91 2.56
N LEU A 53 -2.43 6.62 3.82
CA LEU A 53 -2.62 7.62 4.88
C LEU A 53 -1.32 8.36 5.21
N TYR A 54 -0.22 7.64 5.39
CA TYR A 54 1.08 8.29 5.65
C TYR A 54 1.56 9.11 4.44
N ALA A 55 1.28 8.67 3.21
CA ALA A 55 1.56 9.46 2.01
C ALA A 55 0.73 10.76 1.97
N GLN A 56 -0.55 10.72 2.37
CA GLN A 56 -1.39 11.92 2.52
C GLN A 56 -0.86 12.89 3.59
N LYS A 57 -0.18 12.36 4.61
CA LYS A 57 0.51 13.13 5.66
C LYS A 57 1.92 13.57 5.27
N GLU A 58 2.36 13.32 4.02
CA GLU A 58 3.73 13.57 3.54
C GLU A 58 4.84 12.82 4.30
N ALA A 59 4.48 11.79 5.07
CA ALA A 59 5.40 10.93 5.82
C ALA A 59 5.87 9.76 4.93
N PHE A 60 6.61 10.08 3.86
CA PHE A 60 6.95 9.13 2.80
C PHE A 60 7.79 7.93 3.27
N ASP A 61 8.65 8.11 4.27
CA ASP A 61 9.43 7.01 4.84
C ASP A 61 8.51 5.94 5.43
N LEU A 62 7.57 6.35 6.28
CA LEU A 62 6.55 5.47 6.87
C LEU A 62 5.64 4.87 5.79
N ALA A 63 5.22 5.67 4.82
CA ALA A 63 4.42 5.18 3.71
C ALA A 63 5.12 4.04 2.96
N SER A 64 6.44 4.17 2.74
CA SER A 64 7.23 3.17 2.04
C SER A 64 7.30 1.83 2.79
N ASP A 65 7.46 1.86 4.12
CA ASP A 65 7.48 0.66 4.96
C ASP A 65 6.15 -0.09 4.89
N TYR A 66 5.03 0.64 4.94
CA TYR A 66 3.70 0.05 4.81
C TYR A 66 3.41 -0.49 3.41
N TYR A 67 3.90 0.15 2.36
CA TYR A 67 3.82 -0.40 1.00
C TYR A 67 4.64 -1.68 0.83
N ILE A 68 5.81 -1.79 1.47
CA ILE A 68 6.56 -3.05 1.54
C ILE A 68 5.73 -4.11 2.26
N SER A 69 5.16 -3.78 3.44
CA SER A 69 4.30 -4.72 4.17
C SER A 69 3.10 -5.17 3.34
N PHE A 70 2.44 -4.28 2.59
CA PHE A 70 1.36 -4.62 1.67
C PHE A 70 1.82 -5.66 0.63
N LEU A 71 2.93 -5.41 -0.06
CA LEU A 71 3.45 -6.31 -1.08
C LEU A 71 3.84 -7.69 -0.53
N THR A 72 4.39 -7.75 0.68
CA THR A 72 4.72 -9.03 1.34
C THR A 72 3.49 -9.89 1.63
N LYS A 73 2.32 -9.29 1.84
CA LYS A 73 1.08 -10.01 2.14
C LYS A 73 0.33 -10.48 0.89
N ILE A 74 0.51 -9.81 -0.26
CA ILE A 74 -0.11 -10.23 -1.53
C ILE A 74 0.65 -11.39 -2.16
N ARG A 75 1.97 -11.43 -2.02
CA ARG A 75 2.81 -12.14 -2.98
C ARG A 75 3.01 -13.63 -2.64
N LYS A 76 2.09 -14.49 -3.11
CA LYS A 76 2.24 -15.97 -3.05
C LYS A 76 3.18 -16.56 -4.11
N ASN A 77 3.55 -15.83 -5.16
CA ASN A 77 4.50 -16.31 -6.18
C ASN A 77 5.71 -15.37 -6.35
N HIS A 78 6.80 -15.77 -5.70
CA HIS A 78 7.92 -14.90 -5.32
C HIS A 78 8.96 -14.67 -6.42
N LYS A 79 9.13 -15.60 -7.37
CA LYS A 79 10.26 -15.57 -8.31
C LYS A 79 10.21 -14.38 -9.28
N LEU A 80 9.09 -14.19 -9.97
CA LEU A 80 8.94 -13.11 -10.95
C LEU A 80 8.97 -11.70 -10.30
N PHE A 81 8.56 -11.54 -9.03
CA PHE A 81 8.65 -10.23 -8.32
C PHE A 81 10.11 -9.93 -8.15
N ASN A 82 10.82 -10.92 -7.62
CA ASN A 82 12.17 -10.76 -7.17
C ASN A 82 13.06 -10.47 -8.37
N ASP A 83 12.84 -11.18 -9.48
CA ASP A 83 13.54 -10.92 -10.74
C ASP A 83 13.24 -9.51 -11.26
N PHE A 84 11.98 -9.05 -11.24
CA PHE A 84 11.62 -7.69 -11.62
C PHE A 84 12.25 -6.64 -10.70
N ALA A 85 12.10 -6.77 -9.38
CA ALA A 85 12.61 -5.83 -8.38
C ALA A 85 14.13 -5.69 -8.45
N LYS A 86 14.85 -6.80 -8.65
CA LYS A 86 16.30 -6.80 -8.89
C LYS A 86 16.66 -6.02 -10.15
N ARG A 87 15.95 -6.24 -11.26
CA ARG A 87 16.19 -5.51 -12.52
C ARG A 87 15.85 -4.03 -12.40
N TYR A 88 14.75 -3.68 -11.73
CA TYR A 88 14.37 -2.29 -11.47
C TYR A 88 15.42 -1.57 -10.61
N HIS A 89 15.87 -2.20 -9.53
CA HIS A 89 16.92 -1.64 -8.68
C HIS A 89 18.25 -1.48 -9.44
N TRP A 90 18.61 -2.45 -10.29
CA TRP A 90 19.78 -2.33 -11.16
C TRP A 90 19.64 -1.16 -12.14
N LEU A 91 18.51 -1.02 -12.84
CA LEU A 91 18.23 0.10 -13.75
C LEU A 91 18.38 1.45 -13.03
N ARG A 92 17.81 1.59 -11.82
CA ARG A 92 17.86 2.81 -11.01
C ARG A 92 19.29 3.27 -10.68
N ARG A 93 20.26 2.36 -10.66
CA ARG A 93 21.66 2.67 -10.39
C ARG A 93 22.45 3.12 -11.61
N ILE A 94 22.00 2.77 -12.82
CA ILE A 94 22.76 3.00 -14.06
C ILE A 94 22.15 4.08 -14.95
N TRP A 95 20.84 4.28 -14.87
CA TRP A 95 20.14 5.25 -15.72
C TRP A 95 19.95 6.60 -15.02
N PRO A 96 19.90 7.70 -15.79
CA PRO A 96 19.49 9.00 -15.27
C PRO A 96 18.11 8.93 -14.60
N GLN A 97 17.89 9.75 -13.58
CA GLN A 97 16.65 9.76 -12.80
C GLN A 97 15.43 10.03 -13.69
N GLU A 98 15.56 10.88 -14.71
CA GLU A 98 14.49 11.20 -15.66
C GLU A 98 14.05 9.95 -16.45
N LYS A 99 15.00 9.10 -16.83
CA LYS A 99 14.73 7.84 -17.53
C LYS A 99 14.06 6.81 -16.62
N ILE A 100 14.39 6.82 -15.34
CA ILE A 100 13.72 5.98 -14.34
C ILE A 100 12.29 6.45 -14.10
N SER A 101 12.06 7.77 -14.02
CA SER A 101 10.72 8.34 -13.93
C SER A 101 9.87 8.01 -15.17
N GLU A 102 10.43 8.13 -16.38
CA GLU A 102 9.77 7.76 -17.64
C GLU A 102 9.44 6.24 -17.67
N PHE A 103 10.37 5.40 -17.22
CA PHE A 103 10.13 3.97 -17.10
C PHE A 103 9.02 3.63 -16.11
N ALA A 104 9.03 4.25 -14.92
CA ALA A 104 7.99 4.06 -13.90
C ALA A 104 6.61 4.50 -14.39
N TYR A 105 6.54 5.62 -15.13
CA TYR A 105 5.30 6.09 -15.74
C TYR A 105 4.76 5.07 -16.76
N ARG A 106 5.60 4.59 -17.68
CA ARG A 106 5.18 3.57 -18.66
C ARG A 106 4.72 2.28 -17.99
N LEU A 107 5.43 1.83 -16.95
CA LEU A 107 5.02 0.65 -16.19
C LEU A 107 3.62 0.83 -15.57
N SER A 108 3.35 2.00 -14.98
CA SER A 108 2.03 2.33 -14.42
C SER A 108 0.93 2.33 -15.50
N ASP A 109 1.22 2.88 -16.67
CA ASP A 109 0.29 2.92 -17.82
C ASP A 109 -0.05 1.51 -18.32
N GLU A 110 0.93 0.59 -18.40
CA GLU A 110 0.68 -0.82 -18.75
C GLU A 110 -0.23 -1.55 -17.74
N PHE A 111 -0.13 -1.24 -16.44
CA PHE A 111 -1.07 -1.74 -15.43
C PHE A 111 -2.48 -1.19 -15.65
N GLN A 112 -2.62 0.11 -15.94
CA GLN A 112 -3.92 0.75 -16.18
C GLN A 112 -4.60 0.22 -17.44
N LYS A 113 -3.83 -0.12 -18.47
CA LYS A 113 -4.32 -0.76 -19.70
C LYS A 113 -4.73 -2.22 -19.51
N GLY A 114 -4.41 -2.83 -18.37
CA GLY A 114 -4.69 -4.24 -18.10
C GLY A 114 -3.75 -5.21 -18.81
N ASN A 115 -2.65 -4.72 -19.40
CA ASN A 115 -1.65 -5.55 -20.09
C ASN A 115 -0.80 -6.38 -19.10
N ILE A 116 -0.79 -5.99 -17.83
CA ILE A 116 -0.18 -6.74 -16.73
C ILE A 116 -1.32 -7.22 -15.81
N SER A 117 -1.48 -8.54 -15.69
CA SER A 117 -2.50 -9.12 -14.80
C SER A 117 -2.33 -8.62 -13.38
N THR A 118 -3.41 -8.05 -12.83
CA THR A 118 -3.52 -7.64 -11.43
C THR A 118 -4.03 -8.77 -10.53
N TYR A 119 -4.43 -9.90 -11.10
CA TYR A 119 -4.76 -11.13 -10.37
C TYR A 119 -3.46 -11.90 -10.11
N ILE A 120 -3.06 -11.95 -8.83
CA ILE A 120 -1.99 -12.81 -8.28
C ILE A 120 -2.64 -13.88 -7.41
#